data_AF-C1HBN5-F1
#
_entry.id   AF-C1HBN5-F1
#
_cell.length_a   1.000
_cell.length_b   1.000
_cell.length_c   1.000
_cell.angle_alpha   90.00
_cell.angle_beta   90.00
_cell.angle_gamma   90.00
#
_symmetry.space_group_name_H-M   'P 1'
#
loop_
_entity.id
_entity.type
_entity.pdbx_description
1 polymer ?
#
loop_
_entity_poly.entity_id
_entity_poly.type
_entity_poly.pdbx_seq_one_letter_code
_entity_poly.pdbx_strand_id
1 'polypeptide(L)'
;MAKSTPKSLLFALLLANLVFLVLGQGTQFITGECSSDADCASGCCGFNTGKCAGAIVAQERDGGCGFGDGQPNRNAADALVGNNGNSGNDGNNGNNGNNGAGGQAQVTPGSQFITGSCSSDADCASGCCGFNTGKCAGAIVAQERDGGCGFGDGQPNDNAAQALRGNKRRFAFTS
;
A
#
# COMPACT_ATOMS: atom_id res chain seq x y z
N MET A 1 -52.42 15.76 -14.84
CA MET A 1 -51.77 17.06 -14.58
C MET A 1 -50.27 16.80 -14.48
N ALA A 2 -49.50 16.98 -15.56
CA ALA A 2 -48.06 16.72 -15.52
C ALA A 2 -47.36 17.87 -14.79
N LYS A 3 -46.85 17.63 -13.58
CA LYS A 3 -46.04 18.59 -12.82
C LYS A 3 -44.72 18.76 -13.56
N SER A 4 -44.58 19.85 -14.30
CA SER A 4 -43.31 20.29 -14.88
C SER A 4 -42.37 20.67 -13.74
N THR A 5 -41.39 19.83 -13.44
CA THR A 5 -40.32 20.18 -12.49
C THR A 5 -39.48 21.29 -13.13
N PRO A 6 -39.37 22.48 -12.51
CA PRO A 6 -38.63 23.58 -13.11
C PRO A 6 -37.15 23.22 -13.23
N LYS A 7 -36.57 23.43 -14.42
CA LYS A 7 -35.15 23.15 -14.72
C LYS A 7 -34.19 23.75 -13.68
N SER A 8 -34.55 24.88 -13.08
CA SER A 8 -33.77 25.53 -12.01
C SER A 8 -33.63 24.67 -10.76
N LEU A 9 -34.65 23.88 -10.40
CA LEU A 9 -34.60 22.99 -9.23
C LEU A 9 -33.71 21.77 -9.50
N LEU A 10 -33.74 21.24 -10.72
CA LEU A 10 -32.81 20.19 -11.17
C LEU A 10 -31.36 20.69 -11.14
N PHE A 11 -31.11 21.93 -11.60
CA PHE A 11 -29.77 22.51 -11.58
C PHE A 11 -29.27 22.76 -10.16
N ALA A 12 -30.13 23.22 -9.26
CA ALA A 12 -29.80 23.41 -7.84
C ALA A 12 -29.46 22.08 -7.15
N LEU A 13 -30.24 21.01 -7.40
CA LEU A 13 -29.94 19.67 -6.92
C LEU A 13 -28.59 19.17 -7.45
N LEU A 14 -28.29 19.40 -8.74
CA LEU A 14 -27.03 18.95 -9.34
C LEU A 14 -25.81 19.67 -8.75
N LEU A 15 -25.91 20.99 -8.53
CA LEU A 15 -24.88 21.78 -7.86
C LEU A 15 -24.68 21.35 -6.40
N ALA A 16 -25.76 21.09 -5.66
CA ALA A 16 -25.67 20.62 -4.28
C ALA A 16 -24.91 19.28 -4.21
N ASN A 17 -25.25 18.32 -5.07
CA ASN A 17 -24.54 17.04 -5.14
C ASN A 17 -23.05 17.21 -5.48
N LEU A 18 -22.70 18.12 -6.39
CA LEU A 18 -21.30 18.39 -6.73
C LEU A 18 -20.52 18.97 -5.54
N VAL A 19 -21.13 19.88 -4.78
CA VAL A 19 -20.52 20.46 -3.57
C VAL A 19 -20.29 19.37 -2.51
N PHE A 20 -21.25 18.46 -2.30
CA PHE A 20 -21.06 17.34 -1.36
C PHE A 20 -19.95 16.38 -1.79
N LEU A 21 -19.79 16.11 -3.10
CA LEU A 21 -18.70 15.28 -3.61
C LEU A 21 -17.32 15.92 -3.36
N VAL A 22 -17.22 17.24 -3.47
CA VAL A 22 -15.97 17.98 -3.26
C VAL A 22 -15.61 18.08 -1.77
N LEU A 23 -16.61 18.21 -0.89
CA LEU A 23 -16.37 18.40 0.56
C LEU A 23 -16.05 17.08 1.31
N GLY A 24 -16.26 15.92 0.70
CA GLY A 24 -16.12 14.61 1.36
C GLY A 24 -14.74 13.96 1.22
N GLN A 25 -13.78 14.58 0.53
CA GLN A 25 -12.47 13.98 0.26
C GLN A 25 -11.40 14.71 1.06
N GLY A 26 -10.66 13.97 1.89
CA GLY A 26 -9.60 14.53 2.72
C GLY A 26 -8.60 15.33 1.88
N THR A 27 -8.22 16.51 2.37
CA THR A 27 -7.38 17.46 1.62
C THR A 27 -5.91 17.35 1.98
N GLN A 28 -5.57 16.66 3.07
CA GLN A 28 -4.20 16.53 3.54
C GLN A 28 -3.43 15.47 2.73
N PHE A 29 -2.25 15.85 2.26
CA PHE A 29 -1.33 14.93 1.60
C PHE A 29 -0.63 14.01 2.62
N ILE A 30 0.03 12.96 2.10
CA ILE A 30 0.91 12.09 2.89
C ILE A 30 1.90 12.95 3.69
N THR A 31 2.07 12.62 4.97
CA THR A 31 2.83 13.34 6.02
C THR A 31 2.19 14.59 6.63
N GLY A 32 1.06 15.07 6.07
CA GLY A 32 0.29 16.14 6.68
C GLY A 32 -0.33 15.73 8.02
N GLU A 33 -0.52 16.68 8.93
CA GLU A 33 -1.18 16.44 10.21
C GLU A 33 -2.68 16.18 10.00
N CYS A 34 -3.25 15.31 10.82
CA CYS A 34 -4.66 14.93 10.78
C CYS A 34 -5.17 14.62 12.19
N SER A 35 -6.48 14.82 12.38
CA SER A 35 -7.19 14.44 13.60
C SER A 35 -8.15 13.26 13.37
N SER A 36 -8.43 12.94 12.10
CA SER A 36 -9.21 11.78 11.70
C SER A 36 -8.80 11.28 10.31
N ASP A 37 -9.19 10.06 9.97
CA ASP A 37 -8.95 9.46 8.64
C ASP A 37 -9.52 10.29 7.48
N ALA A 38 -10.64 10.99 7.71
CA ALA A 38 -11.32 11.81 6.73
C ALA A 38 -10.54 13.08 6.33
N ASP A 39 -9.57 13.52 7.15
CA ASP A 39 -8.73 14.67 6.83
C ASP A 39 -7.73 14.34 5.71
N CYS A 40 -7.38 13.07 5.57
CA CYS A 40 -6.34 12.59 4.68
C CYS A 40 -6.89 12.20 3.31
N ALA A 41 -6.23 12.64 2.23
CA ALA A 41 -6.55 12.20 0.88
C ALA A 41 -6.37 10.67 0.70
N SER A 42 -5.51 10.07 1.51
CA SER A 42 -5.31 8.61 1.57
C SER A 42 -6.39 7.87 2.36
N GLY A 43 -7.28 8.60 3.05
CA GLY A 43 -8.28 8.02 3.96
C GLY A 43 -7.70 7.38 5.21
N CYS A 44 -6.45 7.69 5.59
CA CYS A 44 -5.79 7.08 6.74
C CYS A 44 -4.92 8.09 7.49
N CYS A 45 -5.30 8.37 8.72
CA CYS A 45 -4.54 9.12 9.71
C CYS A 45 -3.84 8.14 10.64
N GLY A 46 -2.49 8.11 10.59
CA GLY A 46 -1.69 7.12 11.30
C GLY A 46 -1.97 7.10 12.80
N PHE A 47 -2.37 5.94 13.32
CA PHE A 47 -2.91 5.77 14.67
C PHE A 47 -1.97 6.29 15.77
N ASN A 48 -0.66 6.03 15.65
CA ASN A 48 0.33 6.48 16.62
C ASN A 48 0.97 7.83 16.30
N THR A 49 0.81 8.35 15.08
CA THR A 49 1.58 9.52 14.61
C THR A 49 0.74 10.76 14.33
N GLY A 50 -0.58 10.62 14.12
CA GLY A 50 -1.45 11.74 13.77
C GLY A 50 -1.09 12.36 12.43
N LYS A 51 -0.50 11.56 11.53
CA LYS A 51 -0.07 12.00 10.20
C LYS A 51 -0.69 11.14 9.12
N CYS A 52 -1.08 11.78 8.02
CA CYS A 52 -1.62 11.09 6.87
C CYS A 52 -0.58 10.14 6.27
N ALA A 53 -0.96 8.88 6.08
CA ALA A 53 -0.10 7.84 5.53
C ALA A 53 -0.86 7.01 4.50
N GLY A 54 -0.13 6.31 3.63
CA GLY A 54 -0.75 5.30 2.78
C GLY A 54 -1.27 4.17 3.66
N ALA A 55 -2.51 3.72 3.46
CA ALA A 55 -3.18 2.83 4.40
C ALA A 55 -2.37 1.56 4.74
N ILE A 56 -1.76 0.91 3.75
CA ILE A 56 -0.90 -0.27 3.96
C ILE A 56 0.36 0.08 4.76
N VAL A 57 1.01 1.19 4.41
CA VAL A 57 2.22 1.66 5.12
C VAL A 57 1.90 2.02 6.57
N ALA A 58 0.71 2.58 6.82
CA ALA A 58 0.25 2.92 8.16
C ALA A 58 0.05 1.67 9.03
N GLN A 59 -0.41 0.55 8.45
CA GLN A 59 -0.51 -0.72 9.17
C GLN A 59 0.83 -1.20 9.71
N GLU A 60 1.91 -1.01 8.93
CA GLU A 60 3.24 -1.48 9.27
C GLU A 60 3.99 -0.52 10.21
N ARG A 61 3.87 0.79 9.97
CA ARG A 61 4.69 1.81 10.64
C ARG A 61 3.96 2.60 11.70
N ASP A 62 2.69 2.90 11.47
CA ASP A 62 1.92 3.82 12.29
C ASP A 62 0.93 3.07 13.23
N GLY A 63 0.93 1.73 13.20
CA GLY A 63 0.06 0.85 13.98
C GLY A 63 -1.37 0.72 13.45
N GLY A 64 -1.64 1.26 12.26
CA GLY A 64 -2.96 1.33 11.62
C GLY A 64 -3.45 2.75 11.38
N CYS A 65 -4.71 2.88 10.98
CA CYS A 65 -5.42 4.15 10.78
C CYS A 65 -6.30 4.49 12.00
N GLY A 66 -6.89 5.68 12.06
CA GLY A 66 -7.79 6.10 13.15
C GLY A 66 -7.12 6.83 14.31
N PHE A 67 -6.25 7.81 14.05
CA PHE A 67 -5.67 8.64 15.12
C PHE A 67 -6.77 9.27 16.00
N GLY A 68 -6.58 9.23 17.31
CA GLY A 68 -7.54 9.76 18.29
C GLY A 68 -8.66 8.77 18.65
N ASP A 69 -8.85 7.70 17.88
CA ASP A 69 -9.76 6.62 18.25
C ASP A 69 -9.18 5.76 19.39
N GLY A 70 -10.04 5.03 20.09
CA GLY A 70 -9.61 4.10 21.14
C GLY A 70 -8.83 2.89 20.61
N GLN A 71 -8.99 2.56 19.32
CA GLN A 71 -8.40 1.39 18.66
C GLN A 71 -8.10 1.71 17.19
N PRO A 72 -6.98 1.20 16.63
CA PRO A 72 -6.67 1.40 15.22
C PRO A 72 -7.64 0.65 14.31
N ASN A 73 -7.89 1.18 13.13
CA ASN A 73 -8.68 0.53 12.08
C ASN A 73 -7.82 0.17 10.86
N ARG A 74 -8.38 -0.66 9.97
CA ARG A 74 -7.77 -1.07 8.69
C ARG A 74 -8.65 -0.76 7.48
N ASN A 75 -9.69 0.04 7.65
CA ASN A 75 -10.76 0.20 6.67
C ASN A 75 -10.22 0.75 5.34
N ALA A 76 -9.28 1.70 5.41
CA ALA A 76 -8.63 2.27 4.24
C ALA A 76 -7.73 1.26 3.52
N ALA A 77 -7.10 0.34 4.25
CA ALA A 77 -6.30 -0.73 3.67
C ALA A 77 -7.18 -1.76 2.98
N ASP A 78 -8.28 -2.17 3.64
CA ASP A 78 -9.26 -3.12 3.10
C ASP A 78 -9.92 -2.57 1.82
N ALA A 79 -10.26 -1.28 1.82
CA ALA A 79 -10.80 -0.58 0.65
C ALA A 79 -9.82 -0.56 -0.53
N LEU A 80 -8.51 -0.41 -0.27
CA LEU A 80 -7.48 -0.40 -1.32
C LEU A 80 -7.22 -1.80 -1.90
N VAL A 81 -7.20 -2.82 -1.05
CA VAL A 81 -6.99 -4.22 -1.49
C VAL A 81 -8.23 -4.77 -2.21
N GLY A 82 -9.41 -4.17 -2.00
CA GLY A 82 -10.66 -4.62 -2.62
C GLY A 82 -11.20 -5.92 -2.01
N ASN A 83 -10.65 -6.35 -0.88
CA ASN A 83 -11.05 -7.58 -0.22
C ASN A 83 -12.21 -7.29 0.74
N ASN A 84 -13.41 -7.58 0.26
CA ASN A 84 -14.55 -7.91 1.12
C ASN A 84 -14.13 -9.00 2.11
N GLY A 85 -13.97 -8.62 3.37
CA GLY A 85 -14.18 -9.50 4.52
C GLY A 85 -13.08 -10.50 4.83
N ASN A 86 -11.96 -10.02 5.38
CA ASN A 86 -11.26 -10.78 6.42
C ASN A 86 -11.18 -9.91 7.67
N SER A 87 -12.25 -9.97 8.48
CA SER A 87 -12.31 -9.49 9.86
C SER A 87 -11.21 -10.18 10.69
N GLY A 88 -9.98 -9.73 10.57
CA GLY A 88 -8.88 -10.05 11.46
C GLY A 88 -8.89 -9.06 12.62
N ASN A 89 -9.78 -9.31 13.58
CA ASN A 89 -9.60 -8.81 14.94
C ASN A 89 -8.26 -9.35 15.45
N ASP A 90 -7.19 -8.56 15.39
CA ASP A 90 -5.97 -8.83 16.15
C ASP A 90 -5.49 -7.51 16.75
N GLY A 91 -6.31 -7.01 17.69
CA GLY A 91 -5.76 -6.31 18.83
C GLY A 91 -5.02 -7.30 19.72
N ASN A 92 -3.97 -6.80 20.37
CA ASN A 92 -3.20 -7.40 21.47
C ASN A 92 -1.88 -8.09 21.10
N ASN A 93 -0.84 -7.28 21.21
CA ASN A 93 0.22 -7.44 22.22
C ASN A 93 1.14 -8.67 22.09
N GLY A 94 2.39 -8.37 21.69
CA GLY A 94 3.59 -8.98 22.24
C GLY A 94 3.70 -10.50 22.11
N ASN A 95 4.51 -10.97 21.18
CA ASN A 95 5.69 -11.77 21.52
C ASN A 95 6.47 -12.14 20.26
N ASN A 96 7.75 -11.78 20.35
CA ASN A 96 8.91 -12.31 19.65
C ASN A 96 8.73 -13.72 19.05
N GLY A 97 9.10 -13.87 17.78
CA GLY A 97 9.48 -15.15 17.18
C GLY A 97 8.33 -15.99 16.66
N ASN A 98 8.05 -15.88 15.36
CA ASN A 98 8.25 -17.00 14.43
C ASN A 98 7.84 -16.57 13.03
N ASN A 99 8.66 -17.00 12.07
CA ASN A 99 8.44 -16.90 10.64
C ASN A 99 7.11 -17.56 10.26
N GLY A 100 6.02 -16.80 10.40
CA GLY A 100 4.70 -17.21 9.98
C GLY A 100 4.62 -17.07 8.47
N ALA A 101 4.70 -18.19 7.76
CA ALA A 101 4.39 -18.35 6.34
C ALA A 101 2.90 -18.04 6.08
N GLY A 102 2.50 -16.80 6.34
CA GLY A 102 1.14 -16.31 6.21
C GLY A 102 0.79 -16.15 4.74
N GLY A 103 0.01 -17.11 4.24
CA GLY A 103 -0.79 -16.97 3.03
C GLY A 103 0.03 -16.89 1.75
N GLN A 104 0.39 -18.06 1.21
CA GLN A 104 0.63 -18.21 -0.22
C GLN A 104 -0.70 -17.97 -0.97
N ALA A 105 -1.25 -16.76 -0.90
CA ALA A 105 -2.18 -16.32 -1.92
C ALA A 105 -1.41 -16.45 -3.24
N GLN A 106 -1.95 -17.19 -4.20
CA GLN A 106 -1.37 -17.40 -5.52
C GLN A 106 -0.89 -16.06 -6.07
N VAL A 107 0.41 -15.79 -5.89
CA VAL A 107 1.00 -14.53 -6.28
C VAL A 107 1.03 -14.56 -7.79
N THR A 108 0.29 -13.65 -8.43
CA THR A 108 0.46 -13.48 -9.87
C THR A 108 1.89 -13.02 -10.09
N PRO A 109 2.70 -13.68 -10.94
CA PRO A 109 4.06 -13.27 -11.18
C PRO A 109 4.15 -11.76 -11.48
N GLY A 110 5.05 -11.07 -10.78
CA GLY A 110 5.31 -9.65 -10.90
C GLY A 110 4.31 -8.73 -10.19
N SER A 111 3.41 -9.26 -9.36
CA SER A 111 2.37 -8.44 -8.71
C SER A 111 2.70 -7.96 -7.29
N GLN A 112 3.69 -8.55 -6.61
CA GLN A 112 4.00 -8.14 -5.24
C GLN A 112 4.73 -6.79 -5.23
N PHE A 113 4.26 -5.89 -4.38
CA PHE A 113 4.91 -4.62 -4.10
C PHE A 113 6.24 -4.81 -3.36
N ILE A 114 7.11 -3.79 -3.44
CA ILE A 114 8.32 -3.71 -2.62
C ILE A 114 7.92 -3.88 -1.15
N THR A 115 8.60 -4.81 -0.45
CA THR A 115 8.40 -5.34 0.92
C THR A 115 7.41 -6.50 1.10
N GLY A 116 6.61 -6.86 0.08
CA GLY A 116 5.73 -8.02 0.12
C GLY A 116 6.50 -9.36 0.23
N SER A 117 5.89 -10.37 0.83
CA SER A 117 6.47 -11.73 0.87
C SER A 117 6.54 -12.34 -0.53
N CYS A 118 7.55 -13.18 -0.77
CA CYS A 118 7.78 -13.88 -2.02
C CYS A 118 8.44 -15.24 -1.78
N SER A 119 8.24 -16.17 -2.72
CA SER A 119 8.89 -17.49 -2.77
C SER A 119 9.87 -17.62 -3.93
N SER A 120 9.81 -16.70 -4.90
CA SER A 120 10.75 -16.60 -6.02
C SER A 120 10.87 -15.15 -6.51
N ASP A 121 11.91 -14.85 -7.27
CA ASP A 121 12.10 -13.53 -7.89
C ASP A 121 10.93 -13.11 -8.79
N ALA A 122 10.29 -14.08 -9.43
CA ALA A 122 9.17 -13.86 -10.34
C ALA A 122 7.91 -13.36 -9.62
N ASP A 123 7.80 -13.52 -8.31
CA ASP A 123 6.65 -13.05 -7.52
C ASP A 123 6.67 -11.52 -7.38
N CYS A 124 7.86 -10.93 -7.41
CA CYS A 124 8.09 -9.52 -7.13
C CYS A 124 8.00 -8.67 -8.40
N ALA A 125 7.31 -7.52 -8.32
CA ALA A 125 7.31 -6.54 -9.41
C ALA A 125 8.72 -6.01 -9.74
N SER A 126 9.61 -5.99 -8.74
CA SER A 126 11.03 -5.65 -8.91
C SER A 126 11.86 -6.75 -9.56
N GLY A 127 11.31 -7.96 -9.70
CA GLY A 127 12.04 -9.15 -10.13
C GLY A 127 13.09 -9.64 -9.14
N CYS A 128 12.97 -9.31 -7.85
CA CYS A 128 13.94 -9.68 -6.83
C CYS A 128 13.26 -9.99 -5.50
N CYS A 129 13.36 -11.26 -5.09
CA CYS A 129 12.99 -11.77 -3.79
C CYS A 129 14.25 -11.91 -2.93
N GLY A 130 14.36 -11.13 -1.86
CA GLY A 130 15.57 -11.03 -1.04
C GLY A 130 16.01 -12.39 -0.49
N PHE A 131 17.25 -12.78 -0.81
CA PHE A 131 17.77 -14.13 -0.56
C PHE A 131 17.65 -14.59 0.90
N ASN A 132 17.96 -13.71 1.84
CA ASN A 132 17.90 -14.03 3.27
C ASN A 132 16.56 -13.69 3.93
N THR A 133 15.71 -12.89 3.28
CA THR A 133 14.50 -12.31 3.93
C THR A 133 13.19 -12.82 3.37
N GLY A 134 13.17 -13.36 2.14
CA GLY A 134 11.94 -13.80 1.48
C GLY A 134 10.97 -12.65 1.21
N LYS A 135 11.51 -11.43 1.05
CA LYS A 135 10.73 -10.22 0.79
C LYS A 135 11.17 -9.55 -0.49
N CYS A 136 10.20 -9.02 -1.24
CA CYS A 136 10.44 -8.26 -2.44
C CYS A 136 11.22 -6.99 -2.11
N ALA A 137 12.30 -6.74 -2.84
CA ALA A 137 13.15 -5.57 -2.64
C ALA A 137 13.59 -4.99 -3.98
N GLY A 138 14.03 -3.74 -3.98
CA GLY A 138 14.72 -3.18 -5.13
C GLY A 138 16.03 -3.92 -5.34
N ALA A 139 16.32 -4.37 -6.56
CA ALA A 139 17.42 -5.32 -6.80
C ALA A 139 18.78 -4.87 -6.26
N ILE A 140 19.13 -3.58 -6.36
CA ILE A 140 20.38 -3.05 -5.79
C ILE A 140 20.38 -3.08 -4.26
N VAL A 141 19.27 -2.67 -3.64
CA VAL A 141 19.11 -2.67 -2.19
C VAL A 141 19.17 -4.10 -1.64
N ALA A 142 18.62 -5.07 -2.38
CA ALA A 142 18.67 -6.47 -2.02
C ALA A 142 20.10 -7.02 -2.01
N GLN A 143 20.98 -6.59 -2.94
CA GLN A 143 22.39 -6.99 -2.91
C GLN A 143 23.09 -6.55 -1.61
N GLU A 144 22.76 -5.36 -1.11
CA GLU A 144 23.42 -4.77 0.06
C GLU A 144 22.83 -5.26 1.38
N ARG A 145 21.50 -5.40 1.45
CA ARG A 145 20.77 -5.72 2.69
C ARG A 145 20.38 -7.19 2.81
N ASP A 146 19.92 -7.78 1.72
CA ASP A 146 19.27 -9.09 1.73
C ASP A 146 20.20 -10.22 1.27
N GLY A 147 21.45 -9.90 0.93
CA GLY A 147 22.47 -10.84 0.43
C GLY A 147 22.30 -11.23 -1.04
N GLY A 148 21.43 -10.52 -1.77
CA GLY A 148 21.09 -10.80 -3.17
C GLY A 148 19.62 -11.13 -3.39
N CYS A 149 19.28 -11.52 -4.62
CA CYS A 149 17.98 -12.04 -5.02
C CYS A 149 17.98 -13.58 -5.04
N GLY A 150 16.83 -14.22 -5.23
CA GLY A 150 16.71 -15.68 -5.33
C GLY A 150 16.38 -16.39 -4.01
N PHE A 151 15.42 -15.89 -3.22
CA PHE A 151 14.96 -16.63 -2.04
C PHE A 151 14.53 -18.05 -2.40
N GLY A 152 14.96 -19.03 -1.60
CA GLY A 152 14.69 -20.45 -1.82
C GLY A 152 15.63 -21.13 -2.82
N ASP A 153 16.42 -20.37 -3.57
CA ASP A 153 17.49 -20.92 -4.41
C ASP A 153 18.68 -21.37 -3.55
N GLY A 154 19.50 -22.27 -4.10
CA GLY A 154 20.71 -22.72 -3.41
C GLY A 154 21.80 -21.65 -3.26
N GLN A 155 21.76 -20.59 -4.07
CA GLN A 155 22.72 -19.49 -4.08
C GLN A 155 22.03 -18.17 -4.50
N PRO A 156 22.44 -17.03 -3.93
CA PRO A 156 21.90 -15.73 -4.33
C PRO A 156 22.30 -15.37 -5.76
N ASN A 157 21.45 -14.60 -6.44
CA ASN A 157 21.71 -14.07 -7.77
C ASN A 157 21.65 -12.53 -7.79
N ASP A 158 22.20 -11.91 -8.84
CA ASP A 158 22.17 -10.46 -9.08
C ASP A 158 21.51 -10.11 -10.43
N ASN A 159 20.73 -11.03 -11.00
CA ASN A 159 20.15 -10.92 -12.35
C ASN A 159 19.31 -9.64 -12.51
N ALA A 160 18.46 -9.36 -11.53
CA ALA A 160 17.64 -8.15 -11.52
C ALA A 160 18.50 -6.88 -11.44
N ALA A 161 19.59 -6.88 -10.68
CA ALA A 161 20.53 -5.77 -10.61
C ALA A 161 21.25 -5.56 -11.96
N GLN A 162 21.68 -6.64 -12.62
CA GLN A 162 22.29 -6.58 -13.95
C GLN A 162 21.31 -6.02 -14.99
N ALA A 163 20.04 -6.45 -14.96
CA ALA A 163 19.00 -5.96 -15.87
C ALA A 163 18.77 -4.44 -15.71
N LEU A 164 18.72 -3.94 -14.47
CA LEU A 164 18.62 -2.50 -14.21
C LEU A 164 19.84 -1.73 -14.73
N ARG A 165 21.05 -2.26 -14.57
CA ARG A 165 22.28 -1.64 -15.09
C ARG A 165 22.33 -1.64 -16.62
N GLY A 166 21.84 -2.70 -17.26
CA GLY A 166 21.65 -2.77 -18.71
C GLY A 166 20.63 -1.73 -19.22
N ASN A 167 19.52 -1.56 -18.51
CA ASN A 167 18.48 -0.59 -18.86
C ASN A 167 18.97 0.86 -18.71
N LYS A 168 19.79 1.16 -17.67
CA LYS A 168 20.46 2.46 -17.54
C LYS A 168 21.33 2.80 -18.74
N ARG A 169 22.05 1.81 -19.30
CA ARG A 169 22.87 2.01 -20.50
C ARG A 169 22.03 2.30 -21.75
N ARG A 170 20.82 1.74 -21.84
CA ARG A 170 19.90 2.04 -22.96
C ARG A 170 19.38 3.47 -22.92
N PHE A 171 19.04 4.00 -21.75
CA PHE A 171 18.57 5.38 -21.63
C PHE A 171 19.69 6.41 -21.87
N ALA A 172 20.93 6.09 -21.51
CA ALA A 172 22.06 6.99 -21.70
C ALA A 172 22.49 7.15 -23.18
N PHE A 173 22.04 6.27 -24.10
CA PHE A 173 22.39 6.36 -25.52
C PHE A 173 21.29 6.98 -26.39
N THR A 174 20.17 7.40 -25.81
CA THR A 174 19.07 8.09 -26.53
C THR A 174 19.03 9.59 -26.22
N SER A 175 20.19 10.23 -26.09
CA SER A 175 20.35 11.69 -25.96
C SER A 175 21.51 12.13 -26.83
#